data_AF-A0A975M7V4-F1
#
_entry.id   AF-A0A975M7V4-F1
#
_cell.length_a   1.000
_cell.length_b   1.000
_cell.length_c   1.000
_cell.angle_alpha   90.00
_cell.angle_beta   90.00
_cell.angle_gamma   90.00
#
_symmetry.space_group_name_H-M   'P 1'
#
loop_
_entity.id
_entity.type
_entity.pdbx_description
1 polymer ?
#
loop_
_entity_poly.entity_id
_entity_poly.type
_entity_poly.pdbx_seq_one_letter_code
_entity_poly.pdbx_strand_id
1 'polypeptide(L)'
;MADFFTAQPGETAAPLPPGPILCTGSAGMRRVHRFFLWAYDEAPGLVRSTDTGDTARAAYVGEVLGNFDGVLHIHHEGEDLLMYPQLAGRAPGCALHVTQMLEHHRQVGERLDRIEPVRQRWMETAGAEDSEELADLYEDLSALLKVHLRREVTEVMPVVDRVLSEKEMDAVGQHGIEQFDKKFLVGYLGMMMATNPLDDQKAFFKEIPAPVRLAYRLVGRRMYRRQYSTLFPGRKIPVTL
;
A
#
# COMPACT_ATOMS: atom_id res chain seq x y z
N MET A 1 2.43 5.81 21.40
CA MET A 1 1.29 5.42 20.56
C MET A 1 1.39 3.93 20.32
N ALA A 2 0.30 3.19 20.44
CA ALA A 2 0.28 1.76 20.09
C ALA A 2 0.56 1.59 18.58
N ASP A 3 1.19 0.48 18.20
CA ASP A 3 1.35 0.13 16.78
C ASP A 3 -0.04 -0.01 16.13
N PHE A 4 -0.23 0.58 14.95
CA PHE A 4 -1.52 0.59 14.25
C PHE A 4 -2.06 -0.83 14.04
N PHE A 5 -1.17 -1.79 13.80
CA PHE A 5 -1.46 -3.21 13.62
C PHE A 5 -1.63 -3.95 14.96
N THR A 6 -2.48 -3.39 15.81
CA THR A 6 -2.99 -4.00 17.04
C THR A 6 -4.49 -4.22 16.87
N ALA A 7 -4.99 -5.40 17.22
CA ALA A 7 -6.41 -5.71 17.14
C ALA A 7 -7.24 -4.74 18.00
N GLN A 8 -8.40 -4.32 17.49
CA GLN A 8 -9.34 -3.47 18.20
C GLN A 8 -10.40 -4.30 18.93
N PRO A 9 -11.13 -3.72 19.91
CA PRO A 9 -12.24 -4.41 20.56
C PRO A 9 -13.27 -4.93 19.54
N GLY A 10 -13.66 -6.20 19.67
CA GLY A 10 -14.61 -6.87 18.76
C GLY A 10 -13.94 -7.61 17.59
N GLU A 11 -12.64 -7.45 17.40
CA GLU A 11 -11.88 -8.14 16.36
C GLU A 11 -11.22 -9.38 16.88
N THR A 12 -11.33 -10.46 16.10
CA THR A 12 -10.88 -11.78 16.53
C THR A 12 -10.03 -12.38 15.45
N ALA A 13 -8.80 -12.75 15.79
CA ALA A 13 -7.90 -13.37 14.85
C ALA A 13 -8.43 -14.73 14.37
N ALA A 14 -8.09 -15.12 13.15
CA ALA A 14 -8.45 -16.41 12.63
C ALA A 14 -7.85 -17.54 13.50
N PRO A 15 -8.55 -18.68 13.64
CA PRO A 15 -8.01 -19.84 14.34
C PRO A 15 -6.67 -20.26 13.72
N LEU A 16 -5.62 -20.24 14.55
CA LEU A 16 -4.29 -20.60 14.09
C LEU A 16 -4.18 -22.11 13.87
N PRO A 17 -3.79 -22.57 12.67
CA PRO A 17 -3.50 -23.98 12.46
C PRO A 17 -2.28 -24.39 13.29
N PRO A 18 -2.23 -25.65 13.78
CA PRO A 18 -1.08 -26.14 14.50
C PRO A 18 0.14 -26.23 13.57
N GLY A 19 1.34 -26.00 14.10
CA GLY A 19 2.59 -26.13 13.36
C GLY A 19 3.53 -24.94 13.52
N PRO A 20 4.74 -25.05 12.94
CA PRO A 20 5.72 -23.98 12.96
C PRO A 20 5.31 -22.82 12.04
N ILE A 21 5.97 -21.68 12.22
CA ILE A 21 5.98 -20.61 11.23
C ILE A 21 6.81 -21.08 10.02
N LEU A 22 6.25 -20.98 8.82
CA LEU A 22 6.80 -21.43 7.54
C LEU A 22 7.32 -20.26 6.68
N CYS A 23 6.79 -19.05 6.86
CA CYS A 23 7.26 -17.84 6.20
C CYS A 23 7.16 -16.62 7.12
N THR A 24 7.72 -15.49 6.70
CA THR A 24 7.67 -14.21 7.44
C THR A 24 6.79 -13.18 6.74
N GLY A 25 5.69 -13.65 6.13
CA GLY A 25 4.77 -12.84 5.35
C GLY A 25 4.22 -11.64 6.10
N SER A 26 3.88 -11.80 7.40
CA SER A 26 3.40 -10.71 8.26
C SER A 26 4.31 -9.48 8.26
N ALA A 27 5.63 -9.65 8.23
CA ALA A 27 6.57 -8.53 8.23
C ALA A 27 6.58 -7.79 6.89
N GLY A 28 6.51 -8.52 5.77
CA GLY A 28 6.29 -7.95 4.44
C GLY A 28 5.00 -7.14 4.38
N MET A 29 3.91 -7.75 4.84
CA MET A 29 2.57 -7.15 4.78
C MET A 29 2.47 -5.85 5.57
N ARG A 30 3.00 -5.83 6.81
CA ARG A 30 3.06 -4.61 7.62
C ARG A 30 3.80 -3.48 6.91
N ARG A 31 4.88 -3.79 6.18
CA ARG A 31 5.69 -2.77 5.51
C ARG A 31 4.94 -2.08 4.37
N VAL A 32 4.31 -2.86 3.50
CA VAL A 32 3.51 -2.33 2.39
C VAL A 32 2.23 -1.64 2.91
N HIS A 33 1.60 -2.16 3.97
CA HIS A 33 0.43 -1.51 4.57
C HIS A 33 0.73 -0.16 5.21
N ARG A 34 1.90 0.04 5.84
CA ARG A 34 2.28 1.37 6.33
C ARG A 34 2.41 2.39 5.22
N PHE A 35 2.88 1.95 4.06
CA PHE A 35 2.92 2.80 2.89
C PHE A 35 1.51 3.19 2.45
N PHE A 36 0.56 2.26 2.35
CA PHE A 36 -0.82 2.58 2.00
C PHE A 36 -1.50 3.49 3.03
N LEU A 37 -1.34 3.21 4.32
CA LEU A 37 -1.89 4.07 5.37
C LEU A 37 -1.39 5.50 5.22
N TRP A 38 -0.09 5.70 5.01
CA TRP A 38 0.48 7.02 4.76
C TRP A 38 -0.04 7.63 3.45
N ALA A 39 -0.04 6.89 2.35
CA ALA A 39 -0.42 7.40 1.03
C ALA A 39 -1.86 7.93 1.03
N TYR A 40 -2.79 7.15 1.59
CA TYR A 40 -4.21 7.50 1.65
C TYR A 40 -4.57 8.47 2.79
N ASP A 41 -3.71 8.61 3.82
CA ASP A 41 -3.83 9.73 4.77
C ASP A 41 -3.39 11.07 4.15
N GLU A 42 -2.40 11.06 3.25
CA GLU A 42 -1.92 12.27 2.58
C GLU A 42 -2.76 12.66 1.36
N ALA A 43 -3.44 11.71 0.72
CA ALA A 43 -4.14 11.92 -0.55
C ALA A 43 -5.15 13.08 -0.53
N PRO A 44 -6.08 13.19 0.44
CA PRO A 44 -7.02 14.32 0.48
C PRO A 44 -6.30 15.66 0.63
N GLY A 45 -5.27 15.72 1.47
CA GLY A 45 -4.46 16.92 1.66
C GLY A 45 -3.63 17.30 0.43
N LEU A 46 -3.16 16.32 -0.34
CA LEU A 46 -2.47 16.56 -1.60
C LEU A 46 -3.39 17.17 -2.66
N VAL A 47 -4.61 16.66 -2.79
CA VAL A 47 -5.63 17.23 -3.68
C VAL A 47 -5.92 18.69 -3.30
N ARG A 48 -6.28 18.92 -2.03
CA ARG A 48 -6.59 20.27 -1.50
C ARG A 48 -5.38 21.22 -1.44
N SER A 49 -4.15 20.72 -1.65
CA SER A 49 -2.95 21.57 -1.76
C SER A 49 -2.78 22.24 -3.13
N THR A 50 -3.69 21.96 -4.07
CA THR A 50 -3.63 22.46 -5.44
C THR A 50 -4.55 23.67 -5.58
N ASP A 51 -4.00 24.80 -5.97
CA ASP A 51 -4.78 26.00 -6.23
C ASP A 51 -5.75 25.79 -7.40
N THR A 52 -6.93 26.40 -7.33
CA THR A 52 -7.92 26.30 -8.41
C THR A 52 -7.35 26.81 -9.73
N GLY A 53 -7.43 25.98 -10.77
CA GLY A 53 -6.88 26.28 -12.10
C GLY A 53 -5.38 25.97 -12.27
N ASP A 54 -4.66 25.51 -11.23
CA ASP A 54 -3.28 25.02 -11.36
C ASP A 54 -3.25 23.60 -11.93
N THR A 55 -3.50 23.49 -13.23
CA THR A 55 -3.54 22.22 -13.95
C THR A 55 -2.18 21.52 -14.00
N ALA A 56 -1.07 22.27 -13.91
CA ALA A 56 0.26 21.67 -13.87
C ALA A 56 0.49 20.91 -12.55
N ARG A 57 0.08 21.51 -11.42
CA ARG A 57 0.12 20.85 -10.12
C ARG A 57 -0.89 19.71 -10.05
N ALA A 58 -2.12 19.90 -10.52
CA ALA A 58 -3.16 18.88 -10.54
C ALA A 58 -2.72 17.65 -11.34
N ALA A 59 -2.15 17.83 -12.55
CA ALA A 59 -1.62 16.75 -13.36
C ALA A 59 -0.55 15.95 -12.60
N TYR A 60 0.44 16.63 -12.00
CA TYR A 60 1.50 15.95 -11.27
C TYR A 60 0.99 15.19 -10.02
N VAL A 61 0.12 15.81 -9.22
CA VAL A 61 -0.47 15.17 -8.04
C VAL A 61 -1.33 13.99 -8.48
N GLY A 62 -2.19 14.19 -9.47
CA GLY A 62 -3.08 13.17 -10.00
C GLY A 62 -2.33 11.98 -10.57
N GLU A 63 -1.20 12.18 -11.26
CA GLU A 63 -0.32 11.08 -11.68
C GLU A 63 0.22 10.28 -10.48
N VAL A 64 0.68 10.96 -9.42
CA VAL A 64 1.18 10.27 -8.22
C VAL A 64 0.07 9.50 -7.51
N LEU A 65 -1.12 10.09 -7.37
CA LEU A 65 -2.27 9.44 -6.76
C LEU A 65 -2.72 8.23 -7.58
N GLY A 66 -2.79 8.34 -8.90
CA GLY A 66 -3.06 7.20 -9.79
C GLY A 66 -2.04 6.08 -9.67
N ASN A 67 -0.77 6.42 -9.37
CA ASN A 67 0.23 5.40 -9.04
C ASN A 67 -0.06 4.72 -7.69
N PHE A 68 -0.50 5.46 -6.65
CA PHE A 68 -0.88 4.85 -5.37
C PHE A 68 -2.01 3.84 -5.57
N ASP A 69 -3.02 4.24 -6.34
CA ASP A 69 -4.18 3.42 -6.70
C ASP A 69 -3.76 2.15 -7.48
N GLY A 70 -2.86 2.30 -8.46
CA GLY A 70 -2.30 1.17 -9.20
C GLY A 70 -1.52 0.19 -8.32
N VAL A 71 -0.68 0.69 -7.40
CA VAL A 71 0.06 -0.19 -6.47
C VAL A 71 -0.88 -0.93 -5.54
N LEU A 72 -1.91 -0.26 -5.01
CA LEU A 72 -2.91 -0.89 -4.14
C LEU A 72 -3.70 -1.98 -4.89
N HIS A 73 -4.14 -1.70 -6.11
CA HIS A 73 -4.87 -2.66 -6.93
C HIS A 73 -4.05 -3.93 -7.19
N ILE A 74 -2.81 -3.78 -7.63
CA ILE A 74 -1.92 -4.90 -7.93
C ILE A 74 -1.54 -5.68 -6.66
N HIS A 75 -1.42 -5.00 -5.52
CA HIS A 75 -1.21 -5.63 -4.21
C HIS A 75 -2.36 -6.59 -3.86
N HIS A 76 -3.61 -6.10 -3.89
CA HIS A 76 -4.80 -6.93 -3.65
C HIS A 76 -4.95 -8.04 -4.69
N GLU A 77 -4.66 -7.77 -5.97
CA GLU A 77 -4.71 -8.80 -7.02
C GLU A 77 -3.74 -9.96 -6.72
N GLY A 78 -2.52 -9.67 -6.27
CA GLY A 78 -1.56 -10.70 -5.89
C GLY A 78 -2.06 -11.58 -4.74
N GLU A 79 -2.71 -10.98 -3.75
CA GLU A 79 -3.31 -11.69 -2.62
C GLU A 79 -4.49 -12.57 -3.07
N ASP A 80 -5.38 -12.01 -3.89
CA ASP A 80 -6.55 -12.69 -4.44
C ASP A 80 -6.18 -13.91 -5.29
N LEU A 81 -5.11 -13.79 -6.09
CA LEU A 81 -4.66 -14.84 -6.99
C LEU A 81 -3.80 -15.89 -6.28
N LEU A 82 -2.91 -15.47 -5.37
CA LEU A 82 -1.80 -16.31 -4.91
C LEU A 82 -1.83 -16.62 -3.41
N MET A 83 -2.48 -15.80 -2.58
CA MET A 83 -2.51 -15.97 -1.12
C MET A 83 -3.83 -16.61 -0.65
N TYR A 84 -4.96 -15.95 -0.86
CA TYR A 84 -6.25 -16.36 -0.32
C TYR A 84 -6.74 -17.75 -0.78
N PRO A 85 -6.55 -18.16 -2.05
CA PRO A 85 -6.93 -19.50 -2.49
C PRO A 85 -6.20 -20.62 -1.72
N GLN A 86 -4.94 -20.39 -1.30
CA GLN A 86 -4.18 -21.39 -0.54
C GLN A 86 -4.72 -21.55 0.88
N LEU A 87 -5.15 -20.44 1.51
CA LEU A 87 -5.73 -20.45 2.86
C LEU A 87 -7.05 -21.22 2.89
N ALA A 88 -7.91 -21.04 1.88
CA ALA A 88 -9.20 -21.74 1.80
C ALA A 88 -9.05 -23.27 1.83
N GLY A 89 -8.01 -23.80 1.16
CA GLY A 89 -7.75 -25.25 1.13
C GLY A 89 -7.03 -25.78 2.37
N ARG A 90 -6.09 -25.02 2.94
CA ARG A 90 -5.16 -25.51 3.97
C ARG A 90 -5.51 -25.08 5.40
N ALA A 91 -6.31 -24.02 5.56
CA ALA A 91 -6.81 -23.55 6.85
C ALA A 91 -8.32 -23.20 6.79
N PRO A 92 -9.22 -24.19 6.65
CA PRO A 92 -10.66 -23.95 6.54
C PRO A 92 -11.28 -23.13 7.69
N GLY A 93 -10.67 -23.15 8.88
CA GLY A 93 -11.09 -22.31 10.01
C GLY A 93 -10.93 -20.79 9.77
N CYS A 94 -10.10 -20.39 8.81
CA CYS A 94 -9.88 -19.01 8.39
C CYS A 94 -10.89 -18.55 7.31
N ALA A 95 -11.81 -19.41 6.86
CA ALA A 95 -12.67 -19.13 5.71
C ALA A 95 -13.50 -17.83 5.85
N LEU A 96 -14.06 -17.56 7.04
CA LEU A 96 -14.84 -16.34 7.27
C LEU A 96 -13.97 -15.07 7.15
N HIS A 97 -12.73 -15.12 7.66
CA HIS A 97 -11.78 -14.02 7.56
C HIS A 97 -11.33 -13.78 6.12
N VAL A 98 -11.06 -14.85 5.37
CA VAL A 98 -10.75 -14.76 3.94
C VAL A 98 -11.91 -14.16 3.16
N THR A 99 -13.14 -14.65 3.36
CA THR A 99 -14.34 -14.08 2.72
C THR A 99 -14.49 -12.59 3.03
N GLN A 100 -14.20 -12.19 4.27
CA GLN A 100 -14.24 -10.79 4.63
C GLN A 100 -13.17 -9.95 3.91
N MET A 101 -11.94 -10.44 3.79
CA MET A 101 -10.88 -9.70 3.09
C MET A 101 -11.20 -9.54 1.60
N LEU A 102 -11.70 -10.59 0.96
CA LEU A 102 -12.15 -10.53 -0.44
C LEU A 102 -13.30 -9.53 -0.63
N GLU A 103 -14.23 -9.45 0.32
CA GLU A 103 -15.28 -8.42 0.29
C GLU A 103 -14.71 -7.01 0.48
N HIS A 104 -13.71 -6.83 1.35
CA HIS A 104 -13.01 -5.55 1.48
C HIS A 104 -12.26 -5.18 0.19
N HIS A 105 -11.59 -6.13 -0.47
CA HIS A 105 -10.91 -5.91 -1.76
C HIS A 105 -11.90 -5.45 -2.83
N ARG A 106 -13.05 -6.12 -2.93
CA ARG A 106 -14.15 -5.73 -3.82
C ARG A 106 -14.60 -4.30 -3.54
N GLN A 107 -14.84 -3.96 -2.28
CA GLN A 107 -15.24 -2.61 -1.88
C GLN A 107 -14.18 -1.55 -2.19
N VAL A 108 -12.90 -1.86 -2.00
CA VAL A 108 -11.78 -0.99 -2.39
C VAL A 108 -11.78 -0.77 -3.89
N GLY A 109 -11.91 -1.84 -4.70
CA GLY A 109 -12.00 -1.74 -6.15
C GLY A 109 -13.11 -0.79 -6.59
N GLU A 110 -14.30 -0.89 -6.00
CA GLU A 110 -15.41 0.04 -6.29
C GLU A 110 -15.12 1.51 -5.91
N ARG A 111 -14.27 1.78 -4.92
CA ARG A 111 -13.80 3.15 -4.64
C ARG A 111 -12.81 3.61 -5.70
N LEU A 112 -11.85 2.78 -6.06
CA LEU A 112 -10.85 3.11 -7.08
C LEU A 112 -11.52 3.41 -8.44
N ASP A 113 -12.50 2.60 -8.85
CA ASP A 113 -13.29 2.80 -10.08
C ASP A 113 -14.07 4.13 -10.07
N ARG A 114 -14.49 4.59 -8.89
CA ARG A 114 -15.16 5.90 -8.72
C ARG A 114 -14.18 7.07 -8.69
N ILE A 115 -13.02 6.87 -8.08
CA ILE A 115 -11.96 7.88 -7.95
C ILE A 115 -11.36 8.23 -9.32
N GLU A 116 -11.08 7.22 -10.15
CA GLU A 116 -10.37 7.43 -11.41
C GLU A 116 -10.98 8.50 -12.32
N PRO A 117 -12.28 8.47 -12.68
CA PRO A 117 -12.85 9.48 -13.56
C PRO A 117 -12.83 10.89 -12.95
N VAL A 118 -13.01 11.03 -11.63
CA VAL A 118 -12.93 12.34 -10.95
C VAL A 118 -11.50 12.85 -10.96
N ARG A 119 -10.52 11.98 -10.69
CA ARG A 119 -9.09 12.31 -10.75
C ARG A 119 -8.69 12.82 -12.14
N GLN A 120 -9.14 12.15 -13.20
CA GLN A 120 -8.81 12.55 -14.58
C GLN A 120 -9.43 13.92 -14.93
N ARG A 121 -10.71 14.15 -14.61
CA ARG A 121 -11.34 15.48 -14.82
C ARG A 121 -10.64 16.57 -14.03
N TRP A 122 -10.32 16.30 -12.77
CA TRP A 122 -9.62 17.24 -11.91
C TRP A 122 -8.21 17.57 -12.44
N MET A 123 -7.49 16.60 -12.99
CA MET A 123 -6.18 16.83 -13.62
C MET A 123 -6.26 17.80 -14.82
N GLU A 124 -7.37 17.81 -15.56
CA GLU A 124 -7.56 18.67 -16.73
C GLU A 124 -7.89 20.12 -16.36
N THR A 125 -8.65 20.34 -15.27
CA THR A 125 -9.23 21.65 -14.95
C THR A 125 -8.70 22.27 -13.66
N ALA A 126 -8.21 21.45 -12.72
CA ALA A 126 -7.97 21.82 -11.33
C ALA A 126 -9.18 22.56 -10.72
N GLY A 127 -10.40 22.15 -11.08
CA GLY A 127 -11.65 22.75 -10.60
C GLY A 127 -11.84 22.54 -9.09
N ALA A 128 -12.35 23.56 -8.40
CA ALA A 128 -12.56 23.50 -6.96
C ALA A 128 -13.60 22.43 -6.55
N GLU A 129 -14.67 22.25 -7.35
CA GLU A 129 -15.69 21.24 -7.09
C GLU A 129 -15.15 19.81 -7.26
N ASP A 130 -14.47 19.52 -8.38
CA ASP A 130 -13.82 18.22 -8.60
C ASP A 130 -12.72 17.95 -7.55
N SER A 131 -12.03 18.99 -7.06
CA SER A 131 -11.02 18.88 -6.00
C SER A 131 -11.62 18.41 -4.68
N GLU A 132 -12.72 19.01 -4.24
CA GLU A 132 -13.39 18.57 -3.00
C GLU A 132 -14.03 17.19 -3.16
N GLU A 133 -14.68 16.91 -4.30
CA GLU A 133 -15.21 15.57 -4.60
C GLU A 133 -14.12 14.51 -4.53
N LEU A 134 -12.97 14.76 -5.16
CA LEU A 134 -11.85 13.82 -5.17
C LEU A 134 -11.24 13.62 -3.78
N ALA A 135 -11.11 14.70 -2.99
CA ALA A 135 -10.60 14.61 -1.63
C ALA A 135 -11.52 13.77 -0.73
N ASP A 136 -12.85 13.97 -0.83
CA ASP A 136 -13.84 13.21 -0.07
C ASP A 136 -13.84 11.72 -0.46
N LEU A 137 -13.66 11.40 -1.75
CA LEU A 137 -13.53 10.02 -2.20
C LEU A 137 -12.27 9.33 -1.64
N TYR A 138 -11.14 10.05 -1.55
CA TYR A 138 -9.94 9.51 -0.90
C TYR A 138 -10.09 9.39 0.62
N GLU A 139 -10.87 10.26 1.27
CA GLU A 139 -11.20 10.11 2.70
C GLU A 139 -12.03 8.86 2.96
N ASP A 140 -13.05 8.59 2.13
CA ASP A 140 -13.86 7.35 2.21
C ASP A 140 -12.98 6.11 2.01
N LEU A 141 -12.11 6.11 0.99
CA LEU A 141 -11.19 5.01 0.75
C LEU A 141 -10.18 4.82 1.90
N SER A 142 -9.61 5.91 2.44
CA SER A 142 -8.70 5.86 3.59
C SER A 142 -9.36 5.25 4.82
N ALA A 143 -10.62 5.61 5.09
CA ALA A 143 -11.39 5.05 6.20
C ALA A 143 -11.59 3.52 6.06
N LEU A 144 -11.95 3.06 4.86
CA LEU A 144 -12.07 1.63 4.56
C LEU A 144 -10.73 0.89 4.70
N LEU A 145 -9.66 1.44 4.12
CA LEU A 145 -8.32 0.84 4.16
C LEU A 145 -7.79 0.71 5.59
N LYS A 146 -8.04 1.68 6.47
CA LYS A 146 -7.65 1.57 7.88
C LYS A 146 -8.28 0.36 8.57
N VAL A 147 -9.51 0.00 8.22
CA VAL A 147 -10.14 -1.21 8.75
C VAL A 147 -9.53 -2.44 8.09
N HIS A 148 -9.49 -2.48 6.77
CA HIS A 148 -9.02 -3.63 5.99
C HIS A 148 -7.56 -3.99 6.31
N LEU A 149 -6.61 -3.06 6.13
CA LEU A 149 -5.17 -3.31 6.26
C LEU A 149 -4.78 -3.74 7.69
N ARG A 150 -5.50 -3.24 8.69
CA ARG A 150 -5.27 -3.62 10.08
C ARG A 150 -5.76 -5.05 10.31
N ARG A 151 -6.99 -5.36 9.91
CA ARG A 151 -7.60 -6.68 10.11
C ARG A 151 -6.89 -7.77 9.35
N GLU A 152 -6.45 -7.52 8.13
CA GLU A 152 -5.63 -8.47 7.37
C GLU A 152 -4.37 -8.87 8.15
N VAL A 153 -3.62 -7.89 8.63
CA VAL A 153 -2.39 -8.11 9.40
C VAL A 153 -2.65 -8.79 10.74
N THR A 154 -3.71 -8.41 11.46
CA THR A 154 -3.95 -8.92 12.82
C THR A 154 -4.73 -10.22 12.84
N GLU A 155 -5.57 -10.47 11.84
CA GLU A 155 -6.49 -11.60 11.83
C GLU A 155 -6.10 -12.70 10.85
N VAL A 156 -5.50 -12.36 9.70
CA VAL A 156 -5.25 -13.34 8.62
C VAL A 156 -3.77 -13.70 8.51
N MET A 157 -2.87 -12.73 8.50
CA MET A 157 -1.44 -12.96 8.30
C MET A 157 -0.80 -13.98 9.26
N PRO A 158 -1.20 -14.08 10.55
CA PRO A 158 -0.70 -15.13 11.43
C PRO A 158 -1.02 -16.57 10.97
N VAL A 159 -2.11 -16.77 10.22
CA VAL A 159 -2.44 -18.04 9.55
C VAL A 159 -1.59 -18.20 8.30
N VAL A 160 -1.44 -17.16 7.48
CA VAL A 160 -0.57 -17.15 6.29
C VAL A 160 0.83 -17.63 6.64
N ASP A 161 1.42 -17.07 7.69
CA ASP A 161 2.76 -17.39 8.18
C ASP A 161 2.95 -18.88 8.52
N ARG A 162 1.89 -19.66 8.76
CA ARG A 162 1.93 -21.09 9.09
C ARG A 162 1.48 -22.00 7.95
N VAL A 163 0.94 -21.44 6.87
CA VAL A 163 0.25 -22.18 5.80
C VAL A 163 0.94 -22.04 4.46
N LEU A 164 1.49 -20.85 4.19
CA LEU A 164 2.30 -20.60 3.00
C LEU A 164 3.77 -20.89 3.30
N SER A 165 4.43 -21.52 2.34
CA SER A 165 5.89 -21.55 2.31
C SER A 165 6.47 -20.17 1.97
N GLU A 166 7.75 -19.96 2.28
CA GLU A 166 8.49 -18.75 1.87
C GLU A 166 8.40 -18.51 0.37
N LYS A 167 8.54 -19.56 -0.45
CA LYS A 167 8.41 -19.48 -1.91
C LYS A 167 7.03 -19.00 -2.37
N GLU A 168 5.96 -19.49 -1.75
CA GLU A 168 4.59 -19.07 -2.10
C GLU A 168 4.35 -17.62 -1.69
N MET A 169 4.82 -17.21 -0.52
CA MET A 169 4.72 -15.82 -0.06
C MET A 169 5.56 -14.88 -0.94
N ASP A 170 6.76 -15.28 -1.34
CA ASP A 170 7.60 -14.53 -2.27
C ASP A 170 6.91 -14.35 -3.62
N ALA A 171 6.17 -15.36 -4.11
CA ALA A 171 5.43 -15.25 -5.36
C ALA A 171 4.35 -14.16 -5.31
N VAL A 172 3.67 -13.98 -4.17
CA VAL A 172 2.71 -12.86 -3.96
C VAL A 172 3.44 -11.52 -4.12
N GLY A 173 4.60 -11.36 -3.48
CA GLY A 173 5.40 -10.13 -3.60
C GLY A 173 5.96 -9.91 -5.01
N GLN A 174 6.38 -10.99 -5.69
CA GLN A 174 6.88 -10.91 -7.06
C GLN A 174 5.81 -10.55 -8.08
N HIS A 175 4.56 -11.02 -7.89
CA HIS A 175 3.43 -10.61 -8.72
C HIS A 175 3.35 -9.08 -8.80
N GLY A 176 3.46 -8.39 -7.66
CA GLY A 176 3.47 -6.92 -7.66
C GLY A 176 4.69 -6.29 -8.31
N ILE A 177 5.88 -6.86 -8.10
CA ILE A 177 7.13 -6.34 -8.69
C ILE A 177 7.12 -6.43 -10.22
N GLU A 178 6.58 -7.52 -10.78
CA GLU A 178 6.60 -7.79 -12.21
C GLU A 178 5.67 -6.88 -13.03
N GLN A 179 4.68 -6.24 -12.39
CA GLN A 179 3.75 -5.31 -13.04
C GLN A 179 4.33 -3.91 -13.25
N PHE A 180 5.43 -3.55 -12.57
CA PHE A 180 5.98 -2.20 -12.64
C PHE A 180 7.38 -2.17 -13.26
N ASP A 181 7.66 -1.10 -14.01
CA ASP A 181 8.99 -0.91 -14.56
C ASP A 181 10.04 -0.62 -13.45
N LYS A 182 11.31 -0.89 -13.77
CA LYS A 182 12.41 -0.75 -12.80
C LYS A 182 12.59 0.69 -12.30
N LYS A 183 12.30 1.69 -13.13
CA LYS A 183 12.45 3.10 -12.77
C LYS A 183 11.37 3.51 -11.78
N PHE A 184 10.14 3.05 -11.98
CA PHE A 184 9.03 3.21 -11.04
C PHE A 184 9.41 2.62 -9.68
N LEU A 185 9.80 1.34 -9.64
CA LEU A 185 10.16 0.63 -8.41
C LEU A 185 11.28 1.35 -7.63
N VAL A 186 12.33 1.82 -8.32
CA VAL A 186 13.43 2.56 -7.69
C VAL A 186 12.99 3.90 -7.10
N GLY A 187 12.06 4.61 -7.74
CA GLY A 187 11.49 5.86 -7.22
C GLY A 187 10.60 5.61 -5.99
N TYR A 188 9.69 4.63 -6.10
CA TYR A 188 8.73 4.27 -5.06
C TYR A 188 9.38 3.69 -3.80
N LEU A 189 10.49 2.97 -3.96
CA LEU A 189 11.25 2.39 -2.85
C LEU A 189 11.59 3.42 -1.76
N GLY A 190 11.83 4.68 -2.14
CA GLY A 190 12.09 5.73 -1.16
C GLY A 190 10.87 6.08 -0.29
N MET A 191 9.67 6.16 -0.88
CA MET A 191 8.43 6.39 -0.12
C MET A 191 8.09 5.18 0.76
N MET A 192 8.26 3.97 0.22
CA MET A 192 8.08 2.72 0.98
C MET A 192 9.00 2.69 2.21
N MET A 193 10.27 3.04 2.06
CA MET A 193 11.18 3.10 3.22
C MET A 193 10.82 4.23 4.18
N ALA A 194 10.51 5.42 3.68
CA ALA A 194 10.19 6.59 4.49
C ALA A 194 8.98 6.40 5.43
N THR A 195 8.05 5.53 5.06
CA THR A 195 6.83 5.22 5.83
C THR A 195 7.01 4.10 6.85
N ASN A 196 8.20 3.49 6.89
CA ASN A 196 8.50 2.36 7.75
C ASN A 196 9.48 2.71 8.88
N PRO A 197 9.36 2.09 10.07
CA PRO A 197 10.35 2.21 11.13
C PRO A 197 11.77 1.85 10.66
N LEU A 198 12.80 2.47 11.25
CA LEU A 198 14.19 2.30 10.79
C LEU A 198 14.66 0.84 10.75
N ASP A 199 14.23 -0.01 11.68
CA ASP A 199 14.64 -1.41 11.69
C ASP A 199 13.93 -2.22 10.60
N ASP A 200 12.66 -1.90 10.31
CA ASP A 200 11.92 -2.48 9.17
C ASP A 200 12.53 -2.04 7.84
N GLN A 201 12.98 -0.78 7.73
CA GLN A 201 13.73 -0.31 6.56
C GLN A 201 15.00 -1.14 6.36
N LYS A 202 15.76 -1.42 7.43
CA LYS A 202 17.02 -2.19 7.33
C LYS A 202 16.77 -3.63 6.94
N ALA A 203 15.73 -4.25 7.48
CA ALA A 203 15.31 -5.60 7.11
C ALA A 203 14.90 -5.64 5.64
N PHE A 204 13.99 -4.75 5.24
CA PHE A 204 13.50 -4.68 3.85
C PHE A 204 14.62 -4.44 2.85
N PHE A 205 15.51 -3.50 3.15
CA PHE A 205 16.62 -3.20 2.26
C PHE A 205 17.53 -4.42 2.04
N LYS A 206 17.68 -5.34 3.01
CA LYS A 206 18.48 -6.56 2.83
C LYS A 206 17.84 -7.58 1.89
N GLU A 207 16.51 -7.62 1.84
CA GLU A 207 15.74 -8.52 0.95
C GLU A 207 15.81 -8.07 -0.51
N ILE A 208 16.06 -6.77 -0.75
CA ILE A 208 16.18 -6.21 -2.09
C ILE A 208 17.46 -6.72 -2.79
N PRO A 209 17.37 -7.17 -4.05
CA PRO A 209 18.52 -7.59 -4.83
C PRO A 209 19.63 -6.53 -4.86
N ALA A 210 20.90 -6.97 -4.75
CA ALA A 210 22.05 -6.07 -4.65
C ALA A 210 22.14 -5.01 -5.78
N PRO A 211 21.82 -5.32 -7.05
CA PRO A 211 21.80 -4.31 -8.11
C PRO A 211 20.78 -3.19 -7.88
N VAL A 212 19.59 -3.54 -7.36
CA VAL A 212 18.53 -2.57 -7.06
C VAL A 212 18.91 -1.71 -5.86
N ARG A 213 19.51 -2.30 -4.82
CA ARG A 213 20.07 -1.54 -3.69
C ARG A 213 21.11 -0.51 -4.14
N LEU A 214 22.00 -0.91 -5.06
CA LEU A 214 23.02 -0.02 -5.60
C LEU A 214 22.39 1.12 -6.41
N ALA A 215 21.45 0.80 -7.30
CA ALA A 215 20.70 1.78 -8.08
C ALA A 215 19.96 2.78 -7.18
N TYR A 216 19.37 2.30 -6.08
CA TYR A 216 18.71 3.16 -5.10
C TYR A 216 19.69 4.12 -4.42
N ARG A 217 20.85 3.62 -3.97
CA ARG A 217 21.88 4.46 -3.33
C ARG A 217 22.43 5.54 -4.27
N LEU A 218 22.63 5.22 -5.55
CA LEU A 218 23.21 6.12 -6.53
C LEU A 218 22.22 7.15 -7.08
N VAL A 219 20.98 6.71 -7.38
CA VAL A 219 19.99 7.53 -8.10
C VAL A 219 18.65 7.59 -7.36
N GLY A 220 18.17 6.46 -6.83
CA GLY A 220 16.84 6.35 -6.21
C GLY A 220 16.62 7.32 -5.03
N ARG A 221 17.62 7.53 -4.17
CA ARG A 221 17.51 8.53 -3.08
C ARG A 221 17.26 9.94 -3.60
N ARG A 222 17.92 10.34 -4.68
CA ARG A 222 17.72 11.66 -5.29
C ARG A 222 16.35 11.77 -5.94
N MET A 223 15.91 10.71 -6.63
CA MET A 223 14.58 10.63 -7.23
C MET A 223 13.48 10.77 -6.16
N TYR A 224 13.57 9.97 -5.10
CA TYR A 224 12.66 10.03 -3.96
C TYR A 224 12.61 11.42 -3.33
N ARG A 225 13.79 12.01 -3.01
CA ARG A 225 13.85 13.34 -2.39
C ARG A 225 13.19 14.41 -3.26
N ARG A 226 13.44 14.36 -4.57
CA ARG A 226 12.82 15.27 -5.54
C ARG A 226 11.31 15.08 -5.53
N GLN A 227 10.83 13.85 -5.71
CA GLN A 227 9.40 13.53 -5.72
C GLN A 227 8.72 13.98 -4.43
N TYR A 228 9.30 13.67 -3.27
CA TYR A 228 8.76 14.08 -1.97
C TYR A 228 8.70 15.60 -1.82
N SER A 229 9.77 16.32 -2.18
CA SER A 229 9.77 17.80 -2.10
C SER A 229 8.80 18.46 -3.07
N THR A 230 8.54 17.83 -4.23
CA THR A 230 7.56 18.32 -5.19
C THR A 230 6.13 18.03 -4.72
N LEU A 231 5.89 16.87 -4.11
CA LEU A 231 4.58 16.53 -3.53
C LEU A 231 4.25 17.37 -2.30
N PHE A 232 5.24 17.62 -1.45
CA PHE A 232 5.09 18.31 -0.18
C PHE A 232 6.05 19.50 -0.06
N PRO A 233 5.80 20.60 -0.78
CA PRO A 233 6.64 21.79 -0.70
C PRO A 233 6.82 22.27 0.74
N GLY A 234 8.07 22.56 1.13
CA GLY A 234 8.40 23.06 2.47
C GLY A 234 8.38 22.02 3.60
N ARG A 235 7.91 20.78 3.38
CA ARG A 235 7.98 19.72 4.39
C ARG A 235 9.39 19.14 4.49
N LYS A 236 9.81 18.78 5.71
CA LYS A 236 11.06 18.05 5.93
C LYS A 236 10.95 16.68 5.24
N ILE A 237 11.91 16.39 4.35
CA ILE A 237 11.97 15.10 3.66
C ILE A 237 12.43 14.02 4.66
N PRO A 238 11.65 12.94 4.87
CA PRO A 238 12.06 11.80 5.67
C PRO A 238 13.40 11.22 5.19
N VAL A 239 14.24 10.85 6.15
CA VAL A 239 15.53 10.22 5.84
C VAL A 239 15.28 8.73 5.59
N THR A 240 15.77 8.24 4.46
CA THR A 240 15.82 6.83 4.13
C THR A 240 17.25 6.31 4.25
N LEU A 241 17.40 4.98 4.37
CA LEU A 241 18.70 4.31 4.52
C LEU A 241 19.70 4.65 3.42
#